data_AF-A0A317EUF2-F1
#
_entry.id   AF-A0A317EUF2-F1
#
_cell.length_a   1.000
_cell.length_b   1.000
_cell.length_c   1.000
_cell.angle_alpha   90.00
_cell.angle_beta   90.00
_cell.angle_gamma   90.00
#
_symmetry.space_group_name_H-M   'P 1'
#
loop_
_entity.id
_entity.type
_entity.pdbx_description
1 polymer ?
#
loop_
_entity_poly.entity_id
_entity_poly.type
_entity_poly.pdbx_seq_one_letter_code
_entity_poly.pdbx_strand_id
1 'polypeptide(L)'
;MKNIKLIVPALLLLFSACSQATRTTGNDLSNNSKTDSTATSDSLETKIAINGKVIQGEPLVMRFVVYNNTDSTKSFCIWHTPFEPLMSKYLDITDEKGEEVAYKGPMAKRVMPPPADSYTKIKSGDSLVGNADLLKAYDLKKGSSYKVVYNGGNMSGLVSKDTVTFVYEDIH
;
A
#
# COMPACT_ATOMS: atom_id res chain seq x y z
N MET A 1 -62.64 35.49 -15.08
CA MET A 1 -61.77 36.16 -16.06
C MET A 1 -61.34 35.12 -17.10
N LYS A 2 -61.47 35.48 -18.39
CA LYS A 2 -60.98 34.80 -19.62
C LYS A 2 -59.55 34.24 -19.39
N ASN A 3 -59.08 33.14 -19.99
CA ASN A 3 -59.11 32.76 -21.41
C ASN A 3 -58.42 31.40 -21.64
N ILE A 4 -58.90 30.66 -22.65
CA ILE A 4 -58.22 29.53 -23.31
C ILE A 4 -57.62 30.06 -24.63
N LYS A 5 -56.43 29.57 -25.06
CA LYS A 5 -56.16 28.91 -26.37
C LYS A 5 -54.67 28.85 -26.78
N LEU A 6 -54.31 27.66 -27.31
CA LEU A 6 -53.42 27.31 -28.45
C LEU A 6 -51.87 27.28 -28.36
N ILE A 7 -51.32 26.05 -28.49
CA ILE A 7 -50.43 25.45 -29.54
C ILE A 7 -49.05 26.10 -29.92
N VAL A 8 -47.95 25.38 -29.57
CA VAL A 8 -46.72 24.88 -30.33
C VAL A 8 -45.97 25.86 -31.29
N PRO A 9 -44.60 26.00 -31.32
CA PRO A 9 -43.65 24.94 -31.74
C PRO A 9 -42.16 24.95 -31.30
N ALA A 10 -41.54 23.77 -31.52
CA ALA A 10 -40.18 23.47 -32.02
C ALA A 10 -38.92 24.19 -31.47
N LEU A 11 -38.00 23.40 -30.92
CA LEU A 11 -36.57 23.62 -31.17
C LEU A 11 -35.82 22.27 -31.26
N LEU A 12 -35.48 21.88 -32.48
CA LEU A 12 -34.53 20.82 -32.78
C LEU A 12 -33.12 21.29 -32.39
N LEU A 13 -32.45 20.56 -31.51
CA LEU A 13 -31.00 20.67 -31.32
C LEU A 13 -30.32 19.52 -32.09
N LEU A 14 -29.77 19.85 -33.26
CA LEU A 14 -28.86 18.99 -34.00
C LEU A 14 -27.45 19.22 -33.46
N PHE A 15 -26.96 18.34 -32.58
CA PHE A 15 -25.53 18.22 -32.34
C PHE A 15 -24.93 17.24 -33.34
N SER A 16 -24.19 17.81 -34.29
CA SER A 16 -23.37 17.11 -35.26
C SER A 16 -22.15 16.52 -34.55
N ALA A 17 -22.06 15.20 -34.45
CA ALA A 17 -20.86 14.49 -34.02
C ALA A 17 -20.19 13.85 -35.25
N CYS A 18 -19.15 14.50 -35.76
CA CYS A 18 -18.23 13.88 -36.71
C CYS A 18 -17.40 12.83 -35.95
N SER A 19 -17.74 11.55 -36.11
CA SER A 19 -16.83 10.45 -35.79
C SER A 19 -16.26 9.90 -37.10
N GLN A 20 -15.04 10.32 -37.43
CA GLN A 20 -14.12 9.56 -38.28
C GLN A 20 -12.90 9.21 -37.40
N ALA A 21 -12.21 8.10 -37.51
CA ALA A 21 -12.41 6.78 -38.08
C ALA A 21 -11.17 6.01 -37.61
N THR A 22 -11.30 4.77 -37.16
CA THR A 22 -10.23 3.79 -37.36
C THR A 22 -10.87 2.44 -37.56
N ARG A 23 -10.85 1.98 -38.82
CA ARG A 23 -11.09 0.59 -39.17
C ARG A 23 -9.80 -0.17 -38.86
N THR A 24 -9.89 -1.19 -38.02
CA THR A 24 -8.96 -2.31 -38.08
C THR A 24 -9.77 -3.60 -38.07
N THR A 25 -9.58 -4.30 -39.17
CA THR A 25 -9.91 -5.67 -39.55
C THR A 25 -10.13 -6.64 -38.39
N GLY A 26 -11.19 -7.45 -38.49
CA GLY A 26 -11.53 -8.46 -37.51
C GLY A 26 -10.61 -9.68 -37.51
N ASN A 27 -10.70 -10.43 -36.42
CA ASN A 27 -11.04 -11.85 -36.45
C ASN A 27 -11.49 -12.27 -35.05
N ASP A 28 -12.59 -13.01 -35.01
CA ASP A 28 -13.02 -13.82 -33.89
C ASP A 28 -11.84 -14.62 -33.32
N LEU A 29 -11.77 -14.68 -32.00
CA LEU A 29 -11.78 -15.94 -31.26
C LEU A 29 -11.95 -15.61 -29.77
N SER A 30 -13.06 -16.08 -29.24
CA SER A 30 -13.27 -16.35 -27.83
C SER A 30 -12.01 -16.94 -27.19
N ASN A 31 -11.46 -16.26 -26.20
CA ASN A 31 -10.76 -16.97 -25.13
C ASN A 31 -11.07 -16.26 -23.81
N ASN A 32 -12.13 -16.74 -23.16
CA ASN A 32 -12.36 -16.52 -21.74
C ASN A 32 -11.28 -17.30 -20.98
N SER A 33 -10.05 -16.78 -20.98
CA SER A 33 -9.02 -17.22 -20.06
C SER A 33 -9.08 -16.28 -18.87
N LYS A 34 -9.87 -16.72 -17.88
CA LYS A 34 -9.63 -16.41 -16.47
C LYS A 34 -8.24 -17.00 -16.17
N THR A 35 -7.20 -16.31 -16.59
CA THR A 35 -5.84 -16.68 -16.22
C THR A 35 -5.66 -16.15 -14.81
N ASP A 36 -5.94 -17.03 -13.85
CA ASP A 36 -5.39 -16.97 -12.51
C ASP A 36 -3.87 -17.16 -12.67
N SER A 37 -3.21 -16.12 -13.19
CA SER A 37 -1.77 -16.09 -13.36
C SER A 37 -1.16 -15.85 -11.99
N THR A 38 -0.77 -16.93 -11.33
CA THR A 38 0.42 -16.95 -10.48
C THR A 38 1.66 -16.64 -11.35
N ALA A 39 1.71 -15.42 -11.89
CA ALA A 39 2.96 -14.84 -12.36
C ALA A 39 3.74 -14.49 -11.10
N THR A 40 4.73 -15.29 -10.77
CA THR A 40 5.73 -14.94 -9.75
C THR A 40 6.26 -13.56 -10.11
N SER A 41 5.90 -12.54 -9.33
CA SER A 41 6.46 -11.21 -9.50
C SER A 41 7.98 -11.32 -9.34
N ASP A 42 8.78 -10.73 -10.23
CA ASP A 42 10.25 -10.72 -10.09
C ASP A 42 10.74 -9.82 -8.93
N SER A 43 9.79 -9.39 -8.10
CA SER A 43 9.98 -8.49 -6.97
C SER A 43 9.89 -9.24 -5.64
N LEU A 44 10.65 -8.79 -4.65
CA LEU A 44 10.45 -9.21 -3.27
C LEU A 44 9.14 -8.60 -2.73
N GLU A 45 8.26 -9.45 -2.24
CA GLU A 45 6.97 -9.05 -1.66
C GLU A 45 7.09 -8.94 -0.14
N THR A 46 6.41 -7.97 0.46
CA THR A 46 6.31 -7.85 1.92
C THR A 46 4.88 -7.99 2.42
N LYS A 47 4.75 -8.58 3.61
CA LYS A 47 3.51 -8.68 4.36
C LYS A 47 3.63 -8.08 5.74
N ILE A 48 2.57 -7.40 6.18
CA ILE A 48 2.49 -6.74 7.48
C ILE A 48 1.38 -7.36 8.32
N ALA A 49 1.69 -7.60 9.60
CA ALA A 49 0.71 -8.00 10.59
C ALA A 49 0.90 -7.20 11.88
N ILE A 50 -0.20 -6.76 12.48
CA ILE A 50 -0.21 -6.02 13.74
C ILE A 50 -1.30 -6.64 14.62
N ASN A 51 -0.93 -7.07 15.83
CA ASN A 51 -1.90 -7.36 16.87
C ASN A 51 -2.02 -6.13 17.76
N GLY A 52 -3.16 -5.45 17.68
CA GLY A 52 -3.41 -4.24 18.44
C GLY A 52 -3.67 -4.45 19.93
N LYS A 53 -3.82 -5.70 20.39
CA LYS A 53 -4.01 -6.05 21.80
C LYS A 53 -2.65 -6.21 22.49
N VAL A 54 -2.34 -5.31 23.41
CA VAL A 54 -1.02 -5.19 24.04
C VAL A 54 -1.17 -5.24 25.55
N ILE A 55 -0.25 -5.90 26.26
CA ILE A 55 -0.24 -5.81 27.74
C ILE A 55 0.21 -4.41 28.13
N GLN A 56 -0.39 -3.81 29.16
CA GLN A 56 0.00 -2.47 29.58
C GLN A 56 1.51 -2.35 29.84
N GLY A 57 2.17 -1.43 29.14
CA GLY A 57 3.62 -1.19 29.25
C GLY A 57 4.47 -2.01 28.28
N GLU A 58 3.89 -2.96 27.57
CA GLU A 58 4.56 -3.73 26.52
C GLU A 58 4.55 -3.01 25.16
N PRO A 59 5.48 -3.36 24.25
CA PRO A 59 5.52 -2.85 22.89
C PRO A 59 4.28 -3.18 22.04
N LEU A 60 3.83 -2.22 21.21
CA LEU A 60 2.90 -2.51 20.11
C LEU A 60 3.71 -2.94 18.88
N VAL A 61 3.90 -4.25 18.72
CA VAL A 61 4.78 -4.79 17.68
C VAL A 61 4.06 -4.96 16.35
N MET A 62 4.59 -4.33 15.31
CA MET A 62 4.33 -4.68 13.92
C MET A 62 5.33 -5.75 13.47
N ARG A 63 4.79 -6.86 12.95
CA ARG A 63 5.58 -7.89 12.26
C ARG A 63 5.60 -7.62 10.76
N PHE A 64 6.79 -7.67 10.18
CA PHE A 64 7.05 -7.41 8.76
C PHE A 64 7.81 -8.58 8.16
N VAL A 65 7.29 -9.19 7.09
CA VAL A 65 7.94 -10.35 6.45
C VAL A 65 8.21 -10.06 5.01
N VAL A 66 9.46 -10.22 4.60
CA VAL A 66 9.87 -10.17 3.21
C VAL A 66 9.94 -11.59 2.67
N TYR A 67 9.25 -11.86 1.58
CA TYR A 67 9.25 -13.13 0.87
C TYR A 67 10.02 -13.01 -0.43
N ASN A 68 10.89 -13.98 -0.69
CA ASN A 68 11.47 -14.18 -2.00
C ASN A 68 10.80 -15.35 -2.71
N ASN A 69 9.70 -15.06 -3.39
CA ASN A 69 8.98 -16.07 -4.17
C ASN A 69 9.61 -16.31 -5.56
N THR A 70 10.71 -15.62 -5.90
CA THR A 70 11.42 -15.77 -7.18
C THR A 70 12.31 -17.01 -7.20
N ASP A 71 12.84 -17.36 -8.36
CA ASP A 71 13.72 -18.53 -8.60
C ASP A 71 15.21 -18.27 -8.31
N SER A 72 15.56 -17.07 -7.86
CA SER A 72 16.95 -16.66 -7.64
C SER A 72 17.13 -15.93 -6.30
N THR A 73 18.37 -15.85 -5.84
CA THR A 73 18.69 -15.00 -4.67
C THR A 73 18.52 -13.54 -5.06
N LYS A 74 17.73 -12.79 -4.31
CA LYS A 74 17.51 -11.36 -4.50
C LYS A 74 18.07 -10.57 -3.33
N SER A 75 18.27 -9.27 -3.54
CA SER A 75 18.68 -8.33 -2.49
C SER A 75 17.74 -7.14 -2.44
N PHE A 76 17.56 -6.57 -1.24
CA PHE A 76 16.82 -5.33 -1.03
C PHE A 76 17.57 -4.41 -0.09
N CYS A 77 17.29 -3.11 -0.17
CA CYS A 77 17.84 -2.11 0.74
C CYS A 77 17.08 -2.16 2.07
N ILE A 78 17.79 -2.29 3.19
CA ILE A 78 17.16 -2.40 4.53
C ILE A 78 16.64 -1.04 5.03
N TRP A 79 16.99 0.06 4.37
CA TRP A 79 16.50 1.38 4.77
C TRP A 79 14.99 1.47 4.58
N HIS A 80 14.34 2.20 5.49
CA HIS A 80 12.88 2.35 5.48
C HIS A 80 12.16 1.00 5.67
N THR A 81 12.76 0.11 6.45
CA THR A 81 12.17 -1.17 6.84
C THR A 81 12.42 -1.45 8.32
N PRO A 82 11.71 -2.42 8.93
CA PRO A 82 11.99 -2.90 10.28
C PRO A 82 13.30 -3.71 10.45
N PHE A 83 14.17 -3.79 9.43
CA PHE A 83 15.50 -4.40 9.54
C PHE A 83 16.57 -3.42 10.03
N GLU A 84 16.17 -2.20 10.33
CA GLU A 84 16.92 -1.19 11.08
C GLU A 84 16.04 -0.64 12.21
N PRO A 85 16.62 0.06 13.21
CA PRO A 85 15.81 0.83 14.14
C PRO A 85 14.87 1.77 13.40
N LEU A 86 13.74 2.12 14.02
CA LEU A 86 12.70 2.94 13.42
C LEU A 86 13.19 4.40 13.26
N MET A 87 13.98 4.64 12.22
CA MET A 87 14.70 5.90 11.93
C MET A 87 14.21 6.60 10.65
N SER A 88 13.03 6.22 10.17
CA SER A 88 12.30 6.90 9.12
C SER A 88 10.80 6.58 9.21
N LYS A 89 9.98 7.46 8.66
CA LYS A 89 8.53 7.28 8.54
C LYS A 89 8.18 6.40 7.34
N TYR A 90 8.42 5.10 7.47
CA TYR A 90 8.16 4.12 6.40
C TYR A 90 6.74 3.52 6.42
N LEU A 91 5.88 4.01 7.32
CA LEU A 91 4.47 3.66 7.41
C LEU A 91 3.63 4.94 7.35
N ASP A 92 2.59 4.90 6.53
CA ASP A 92 1.47 5.82 6.60
C ASP A 92 0.43 5.21 7.55
N ILE A 93 0.14 5.91 8.64
CA ILE A 93 -0.85 5.47 9.63
C ILE A 93 -1.92 6.54 9.73
N THR A 94 -3.18 6.16 9.54
CA THR A 94 -4.33 7.06 9.68
C THR A 94 -5.33 6.54 10.70
N ASP A 95 -5.99 7.44 11.43
CA ASP A 95 -7.09 7.09 12.33
C ASP A 95 -8.41 6.83 11.57
N GLU A 96 -9.50 6.60 12.32
CA GLU A 96 -10.85 6.36 11.80
C GLU A 96 -11.42 7.52 10.96
N LYS A 97 -10.95 8.74 11.19
CA LYS A 97 -11.33 9.93 10.43
C LYS A 97 -10.47 10.12 9.18
N GLY A 98 -9.45 9.28 9.00
CA GLY A 98 -8.45 9.41 7.95
C GLY A 98 -7.37 10.45 8.27
N GLU A 99 -7.30 10.94 9.51
CA GLU A 99 -6.26 11.88 9.94
C GLU A 99 -4.94 11.12 10.13
N GLU A 100 -3.85 11.70 9.66
CA GLU A 100 -2.53 11.10 9.78
C GLU A 100 -2.04 11.11 11.24
N VAL A 101 -1.56 9.95 11.71
CA VAL A 101 -0.90 9.83 13.01
C VAL A 101 0.49 10.47 12.94
N ALA A 102 0.77 11.36 13.90
CA ALA A 102 2.04 12.04 13.97
C ALA A 102 3.22 11.06 14.19
N TYR A 103 4.22 11.18 13.33
CA TYR A 103 5.52 10.55 13.51
C TYR A 103 6.41 11.40 14.41
N LYS A 104 6.92 10.80 15.48
CA LYS A 104 7.78 11.40 16.51
C LYS A 104 9.15 10.70 16.62
N GLY A 105 9.40 9.70 15.77
CA GLY A 105 10.67 8.97 15.76
C GLY A 105 11.83 9.78 15.16
N PRO A 106 13.07 9.26 15.26
CA PRO A 106 14.22 9.85 14.58
C PRO A 106 14.07 9.80 13.05
N MET A 107 14.71 10.74 12.36
CA MET A 107 14.81 10.79 10.91
C MET A 107 16.28 10.81 10.50
N ALA A 108 16.80 9.67 10.04
CA ALA A 108 18.20 9.55 9.66
C ALA A 108 18.49 10.24 8.32
N LYS A 109 19.53 11.09 8.29
CA LYS A 109 20.08 11.62 7.04
C LYS A 109 20.95 10.54 6.38
N ARG A 110 20.74 10.28 5.08
CA ARG A 110 21.42 9.23 4.32
C ARG A 110 22.24 9.81 3.18
N VAL A 111 23.32 9.10 2.82
CA VAL A 111 24.05 9.33 1.57
C VAL A 111 23.34 8.59 0.42
N MET A 112 23.40 9.15 -0.79
CA MET A 112 22.87 8.52 -2.00
C MET A 112 23.98 8.34 -3.04
N PRO A 113 24.07 7.18 -3.72
CA PRO A 113 23.22 5.99 -3.53
C PRO A 113 23.47 5.27 -2.18
N PRO A 114 22.56 4.39 -1.72
CA PRO A 114 22.81 3.58 -0.53
C PRO A 114 24.11 2.76 -0.67
N PRO A 115 24.96 2.70 0.37
CA PRO A 115 26.17 1.89 0.35
C PRO A 115 25.84 0.38 0.34
N ALA A 116 26.81 -0.44 -0.07
CA ALA A 116 26.62 -1.88 -0.27
C ALA A 116 26.22 -2.63 1.02
N ASP A 117 26.64 -2.16 2.19
CA ASP A 117 26.29 -2.70 3.51
C ASP A 117 24.83 -2.43 3.91
N SER A 118 24.13 -1.58 3.18
CA SER A 118 22.71 -1.28 3.38
C SER A 118 21.79 -2.28 2.67
N TYR A 119 22.35 -3.31 2.04
CA TYR A 119 21.58 -4.34 1.37
C TYR A 119 21.72 -5.68 2.07
N THR A 120 20.62 -6.43 2.10
CA THR A 120 20.60 -7.82 2.56
C THR A 120 20.10 -8.74 1.47
N LYS A 121 20.46 -10.02 1.54
CA LYS A 121 20.12 -11.05 0.56
C LYS A 121 19.11 -12.04 1.13
N ILE A 122 18.19 -12.50 0.29
CA ILE A 122 17.24 -13.57 0.60
C ILE A 122 17.33 -14.62 -0.51
N LYS A 123 17.53 -15.90 -0.15
CA LYS A 123 17.57 -16.99 -1.13
C LYS A 123 16.20 -17.19 -1.77
N SER A 124 16.16 -17.87 -2.91
CA SER A 124 14.89 -18.29 -3.52
C SER A 124 14.07 -19.15 -2.54
N GLY A 125 12.78 -18.86 -2.43
CA GLY A 125 11.85 -19.57 -1.54
C GLY A 125 11.95 -19.20 -0.05
N ASP A 126 12.97 -18.42 0.36
CA ASP A 126 13.16 -18.01 1.75
C ASP A 126 12.35 -16.75 2.10
N SER A 127 12.26 -16.48 3.41
CA SER A 127 11.71 -15.25 3.95
C SER A 127 12.58 -14.66 5.05
N LEU A 128 12.42 -13.36 5.30
CA LEU A 128 13.09 -12.64 6.36
C LEU A 128 12.07 -11.86 7.20
N VAL A 129 12.20 -11.92 8.53
CA VAL A 129 11.24 -11.30 9.47
C VAL A 129 11.89 -10.14 10.21
N GLY A 130 11.27 -8.96 10.13
CA GLY A 130 11.61 -7.77 10.90
C GLY A 130 10.45 -7.38 11.82
N ASN A 131 10.76 -6.68 12.90
CA ASN A 131 9.76 -6.22 13.87
C ASN A 131 10.01 -4.75 14.21
N ALA A 132 8.93 -4.00 14.37
CA ALA A 132 8.98 -2.60 14.78
C ALA A 132 8.00 -2.36 15.93
N ASP A 133 8.48 -1.74 17.00
CA ASP A 133 7.61 -1.22 18.06
C ASP A 133 7.06 0.13 17.63
N LEU A 134 5.77 0.19 17.34
CA LEU A 134 5.12 1.39 16.82
C LEU A 134 5.05 2.50 17.87
N LEU A 135 5.01 2.17 19.17
CA LEU A 135 4.93 3.16 20.25
C LEU A 135 6.21 3.98 20.41
N LYS A 136 7.33 3.54 19.84
CA LYS A 136 8.60 4.29 19.86
C LYS A 136 8.60 5.50 18.94
N ALA A 137 7.70 5.56 17.96
CA ALA A 137 7.77 6.56 16.90
C ALA A 137 6.43 7.13 16.45
N TYR A 138 5.30 6.54 16.81
CA TYR A 138 3.98 7.03 16.41
C TYR A 138 3.13 7.40 17.63
N ASP A 139 2.42 8.51 17.51
CA ASP A 139 1.53 9.04 18.57
C ASP A 139 0.18 8.31 18.61
N LEU A 140 0.22 7.00 18.89
CA LEU A 140 -0.96 6.14 18.93
C LEU A 140 -1.70 6.28 20.27
N LYS A 141 -3.02 6.38 20.20
CA LYS A 141 -3.93 6.52 21.33
C LYS A 141 -4.61 5.18 21.59
N LYS A 142 -4.64 4.79 22.86
CA LYS A 142 -5.37 3.59 23.31
C LYS A 142 -6.87 3.77 23.05
N GLY A 143 -7.54 2.67 22.70
CA GLY A 143 -8.96 2.60 22.33
C GLY A 143 -9.29 3.13 20.94
N SER A 144 -8.29 3.44 20.10
CA SER A 144 -8.51 3.97 18.75
C SER A 144 -8.18 2.93 17.67
N SER A 145 -8.93 2.95 16.56
CA SER A 145 -8.64 2.15 15.36
C SER A 145 -7.73 2.90 14.38
N TYR A 146 -6.87 2.15 13.72
CA TYR A 146 -5.87 2.66 12.80
C TYR A 146 -5.80 1.82 11.54
N LYS A 147 -5.53 2.48 10.41
CA LYS A 147 -5.17 1.89 9.13
C LYS A 147 -3.70 2.16 8.84
N VAL A 148 -2.96 1.13 8.44
CA VAL A 148 -1.53 1.17 8.16
C VAL A 148 -1.25 0.73 6.73
N VAL A 149 -0.43 1.52 6.04
CA VAL A 149 0.12 1.21 4.71
C VAL A 149 1.63 1.39 4.73
N TYR A 150 2.35 0.48 4.08
CA TYR A 150 3.80 0.60 3.88
C TYR A 150 4.12 1.57 2.73
N ASN A 151 4.93 2.59 2.99
CA ASN A 151 5.33 3.59 1.99
C ASN A 151 6.83 3.53 1.65
N GLY A 152 7.62 2.65 2.29
CA GLY A 152 9.07 2.53 2.12
C GLY A 152 9.52 1.83 0.83
N GLY A 153 8.59 1.42 -0.03
CA GLY A 153 8.87 0.63 -1.25
C GLY A 153 9.87 1.28 -2.19
N ASN A 154 9.81 2.61 -2.38
CA ASN A 154 10.72 3.34 -3.26
C ASN A 154 12.18 3.30 -2.81
N MET A 155 12.44 3.23 -1.49
CA MET A 155 13.80 3.16 -0.94
C MET A 155 14.29 1.72 -0.84
N SER A 156 13.42 0.82 -0.36
CA SER A 156 13.77 -0.57 -0.09
C SER A 156 13.80 -1.46 -1.34
N GLY A 157 12.98 -1.14 -2.36
CA GLY A 157 12.70 -2.01 -3.49
C GLY A 157 11.65 -3.10 -3.20
N LEU A 158 11.01 -3.08 -2.02
CA LEU A 158 10.00 -4.05 -1.62
C LEU A 158 8.61 -3.64 -2.09
N VAL A 159 7.81 -4.63 -2.51
CA VAL A 159 6.42 -4.42 -2.91
C VAL A 159 5.48 -4.86 -1.79
N SER A 160 4.63 -3.96 -1.31
CA SER A 160 3.52 -4.29 -0.41
C SER A 160 2.19 -4.03 -1.11
N LYS A 161 1.22 -4.91 -0.89
CA LYS A 161 -0.19 -4.73 -1.29
C LYS A 161 -1.10 -4.64 -0.07
N ASP A 162 -0.51 -4.67 1.13
CA ASP A 162 -1.26 -4.79 2.36
C ASP A 162 -1.79 -3.41 2.80
N THR A 163 -3.04 -3.41 3.25
CA THR A 163 -3.62 -2.37 4.08
C THR A 163 -4.07 -3.05 5.36
N VAL A 164 -3.45 -2.71 6.49
CA VAL A 164 -3.70 -3.39 7.77
C VAL A 164 -4.51 -2.47 8.66
N THR A 165 -5.58 -2.99 9.24
CA THR A 165 -6.36 -2.28 10.25
C THR A 165 -6.19 -2.96 11.60
N PHE A 166 -6.03 -2.17 12.67
CA PHE A 166 -5.98 -2.68 14.04
C PHE A 166 -6.56 -1.67 15.01
N VAL A 167 -7.06 -2.13 16.17
CA VAL A 167 -7.45 -1.28 17.30
C VAL A 167 -6.37 -1.39 18.37
N TYR A 168 -5.80 -0.27 18.82
CA TYR A 168 -4.82 -0.29 19.90
C TYR A 168 -5.53 -0.41 21.26
N GLU A 169 -5.45 -1.56 21.90
CA GLU A 169 -6.12 -1.86 23.17
C GLU A 169 -5.15 -2.46 24.19
N ASP A 170 -5.34 -2.14 25.46
CA ASP A 170 -4.66 -2.83 26.54
C ASP A 170 -5.42 -4.13 26.90
N ILE A 171 -4.69 -5.23 27.04
CA ILE A 171 -5.18 -6.45 27.69
C ILE A 171 -4.63 -6.53 29.11
N HIS A 172 -5.54 -6.88 30.03
CA HIS A 172 -5.26 -7.02 31.46
C HIS A 172 -4.72 -8.42 31.78
#